data_AF-A0A821T745-F1
#
_entry.id   AF-A0A821T745-F1
#
_cell.length_a   1.000
_cell.length_b   1.000
_cell.length_c   1.000
_cell.angle_alpha   90.00
_cell.angle_beta   90.00
_cell.angle_gamma   90.00
#
_symmetry.space_group_name_H-M   'P 1'
#
loop_
_entity.id
_entity.type
_entity.pdbx_description
1 polymer ?
#
loop_
_entity_poly.entity_id
_entity_poly.type
_entity_poly.pdbx_seq_one_letter_code
_entity_poly.pdbx_strand_id
1 'polypeptide(L)'
;MMTSSVSSSPLSYTSPTPSPELIKINSNNRTYHIEIGLTILFLCLTIPSLFFLTLIYHRETTFISTSSLTTTVNSSLIKSTLQKNFYRKSLFNYPQARCMDDSIASYYIRLSNNNNSYWLIYFDGGWFCFSKESCNLRRIYSPNLITSNNINEKTTFIGIFSSLKQYNIIYVPYCSSDLWSGSSNKTHSHGYDIFHAIFDDLKFDKQFQKAKQII
;
A
#
# COMPACT_ATOMS: atom_id res chain seq x y z
N MET A 1 -24.56 -68.93 3.23
CA MET A 1 -25.49 -69.16 4.37
C MET A 1 -24.66 -69.35 5.62
N MET A 2 -25.16 -68.86 6.77
CA MET A 2 -24.54 -68.71 8.11
C MET A 2 -23.89 -67.31 8.33
N THR A 3 -24.61 -66.28 8.83
CA THR A 3 -25.01 -65.95 10.23
C THR A 3 -23.80 -65.67 11.14
N SER A 4 -23.40 -64.41 11.33
CA SER A 4 -23.86 -63.41 12.34
C SER A 4 -23.21 -63.57 13.72
N SER A 5 -22.48 -62.52 14.17
CA SER A 5 -22.49 -62.09 15.57
C SER A 5 -21.86 -60.69 15.69
N VAL A 6 -22.73 -59.69 15.88
CA VAL A 6 -22.40 -58.33 16.31
C VAL A 6 -22.25 -58.36 17.83
N SER A 7 -21.10 -57.96 18.38
CA SER A 7 -20.95 -57.74 19.82
C SER A 7 -21.06 -56.26 20.15
N SER A 8 -22.17 -55.89 20.78
CA SER A 8 -22.42 -54.58 21.37
C SER A 8 -21.80 -54.50 22.77
N SER A 9 -20.83 -53.61 22.96
CA SER A 9 -20.29 -53.26 24.28
C SER A 9 -21.06 -52.05 24.86
N PRO A 10 -21.33 -52.01 26.17
CA PRO A 10 -22.20 -51.00 26.77
C PRO A 10 -21.50 -49.65 27.01
N LEU A 11 -22.23 -48.58 26.74
CA LEU A 11 -21.90 -47.19 27.05
C LEU A 11 -21.88 -46.97 28.57
N SER A 12 -20.71 -46.65 29.12
CA SER A 12 -20.54 -46.20 30.50
C SER A 12 -20.73 -44.68 30.58
N TYR A 13 -21.86 -44.25 31.13
CA TYR A 13 -22.13 -42.88 31.56
C TYR A 13 -21.50 -42.62 32.94
N THR A 14 -20.61 -41.63 33.05
CA THR A 14 -20.12 -41.11 34.33
C THR A 14 -20.27 -39.59 34.39
N SER A 15 -21.22 -39.19 35.24
CA SER A 15 -21.32 -37.98 36.10
C SER A 15 -21.16 -36.55 35.55
N PRO A 16 -22.01 -35.61 36.02
CA PRO A 16 -22.05 -34.22 35.54
C PRO A 16 -20.91 -33.37 36.12
N THR A 17 -20.36 -32.51 35.28
CA THR A 17 -19.47 -31.39 35.65
C THR A 17 -20.16 -30.44 36.63
N PRO A 18 -19.48 -29.93 37.67
CA PRO A 18 -20.07 -28.94 38.57
C PRO A 18 -20.30 -27.61 37.84
N SER A 19 -21.51 -27.06 37.97
CA SER A 19 -21.84 -25.71 37.52
C SER A 19 -20.96 -24.67 38.23
N PRO A 20 -20.45 -23.65 37.52
CA PRO A 20 -19.67 -22.60 38.15
C PRO A 20 -20.56 -21.72 39.03
N GLU A 21 -20.17 -21.54 40.29
CA GLU A 21 -20.76 -20.56 41.21
C GLU A 21 -20.59 -19.14 40.64
N LEU A 22 -21.70 -18.42 40.49
CA LEU A 22 -21.71 -17.02 40.10
C LEU A 22 -21.13 -16.17 41.25
N ILE A 23 -19.91 -15.70 41.04
CA ILE A 23 -19.27 -14.67 41.87
C ILE A 23 -20.15 -13.43 41.84
N LYS A 24 -20.79 -13.09 42.97
CA LYS A 24 -21.41 -11.77 43.17
C LYS A 24 -20.30 -10.73 43.30
N ILE A 25 -19.99 -10.08 42.18
CA ILE A 25 -19.07 -8.95 42.15
C ILE A 25 -19.78 -7.77 42.83
N ASN A 26 -19.19 -7.30 43.93
CA ASN A 26 -19.61 -6.09 44.63
C ASN A 26 -19.32 -4.88 43.73
N SER A 27 -20.25 -4.57 42.83
CA SER A 27 -20.25 -3.37 42.01
C SER A 27 -20.72 -2.22 42.87
N ASN A 28 -19.81 -1.50 43.52
CA ASN A 28 -20.04 -0.11 43.88
C ASN A 28 -18.71 0.64 44.06
N ASN A 29 -18.63 1.81 43.41
CA ASN A 29 -17.58 2.86 43.42
C ASN A 29 -16.38 2.77 42.47
N ARG A 30 -15.85 1.60 42.08
CA ARG A 30 -14.64 1.57 41.20
C ARG A 30 -14.96 1.81 39.72
N THR A 31 -16.15 1.41 39.26
CA THR A 31 -16.59 1.52 37.87
C THR A 31 -16.79 2.98 37.46
N TYR A 32 -17.36 3.80 38.34
CA TYR A 32 -17.60 5.23 38.08
C TYR A 32 -16.29 6.01 37.87
N HIS A 33 -15.22 5.69 38.61
CA HIS A 33 -13.93 6.35 38.43
C HIS A 33 -13.26 6.01 37.09
N ILE A 34 -13.44 4.78 36.60
CA ILE A 34 -12.88 4.34 35.30
C ILE A 34 -13.65 4.99 34.15
N GLU A 35 -14.98 5.01 34.23
CA GLU A 35 -15.86 5.67 33.24
C GLU A 35 -15.58 7.19 33.17
N ILE A 36 -15.42 7.85 34.32
CA ILE A 36 -15.06 9.27 34.39
C ILE A 36 -13.63 9.50 33.84
N GLY A 37 -12.69 8.60 34.13
CA GLY A 37 -11.33 8.67 33.60
C GLY A 37 -11.28 8.55 32.08
N LEU A 38 -12.02 7.60 31.50
CA LEU A 38 -12.11 7.43 30.04
C LEU A 38 -12.82 8.60 29.36
N THR A 39 -13.89 9.12 29.95
CA THR A 39 -14.62 10.27 29.38
C THR A 39 -13.77 11.54 29.40
N ILE A 40 -13.04 11.81 30.48
CA ILE A 40 -12.09 12.92 30.56
C ILE A 40 -10.97 12.74 29.52
N LEU A 41 -10.39 11.55 29.38
CA LEU A 41 -9.34 11.28 28.39
C LEU A 41 -9.86 11.48 26.95
N PHE A 42 -11.06 11.01 26.65
CA PHE A 42 -11.68 11.20 25.33
C PHE A 42 -11.95 12.67 25.03
N LEU A 43 -12.46 13.44 26.00
CA LEU A 43 -12.67 14.89 25.84
C LEU A 43 -11.33 15.63 25.64
N CYS A 44 -10.29 15.26 26.39
CA CYS A 44 -8.95 15.85 26.25
C CYS A 44 -8.28 15.54 24.91
N LEU A 45 -8.63 14.45 24.22
CA LEU A 45 -8.08 14.13 22.90
C LEU A 45 -8.90 14.71 21.75
N THR A 46 -10.23 14.72 21.88
CA THR A 46 -11.13 15.15 20.81
C THR A 46 -11.27 16.67 20.71
N ILE A 47 -11.33 17.38 21.84
CA ILE A 47 -11.51 18.84 21.84
C ILE A 47 -10.31 19.57 21.19
N PRO A 48 -9.04 19.27 21.53
CA PRO A 48 -7.90 19.90 20.86
C PRO A 48 -7.84 19.54 19.38
N SER A 49 -8.12 18.28 19.03
CA SER A 49 -8.13 17.84 17.63
C SER A 49 -9.15 18.63 16.78
N LEU A 50 -10.38 18.80 17.29
CA LEU A 50 -11.43 19.54 16.60
C LEU A 50 -11.11 21.03 16.48
N PHE A 51 -10.47 21.61 17.51
CA PHE A 51 -9.96 22.99 17.47
C PHE A 51 -8.84 23.17 16.43
N PHE A 52 -7.89 22.23 16.35
CA PHE A 52 -6.85 22.27 15.31
C PHE A 52 -7.41 22.10 13.89
N LEU A 53 -8.39 21.20 13.70
CA LEU A 53 -9.10 21.02 12.42
C LEU A 53 -9.84 22.30 12.00
N THR A 54 -10.50 22.98 12.94
CA THR A 54 -11.18 24.26 12.65
C THR A 54 -10.18 25.38 12.32
N LEU A 55 -9.02 25.44 12.99
CA LEU A 55 -7.95 26.38 12.62
C LEU A 55 -7.36 26.11 11.23
N ILE A 56 -7.17 24.83 10.87
CA ILE A 56 -6.68 24.45 9.53
C ILE A 56 -7.71 24.83 8.46
N TYR A 57 -9.00 24.53 8.69
CA TYR A 57 -10.09 24.90 7.79
C TYR A 57 -10.20 26.43 7.62
N HIS A 58 -10.05 27.19 8.71
CA HIS A 58 -10.14 28.65 8.63
C HIS A 58 -8.92 29.30 7.94
N ARG A 59 -7.77 28.62 7.95
CA ARG A 59 -6.58 29.03 7.19
C ARG A 59 -6.75 28.82 5.69
N GLU A 60 -7.51 27.81 5.27
CA GLU A 60 -7.80 27.58 3.83
C GLU A 60 -8.80 28.61 3.27
N THR A 61 -9.78 29.05 4.07
CA THR A 61 -10.79 30.03 3.61
C THR A 61 -10.26 31.45 3.45
N THR A 62 -9.10 31.79 4.02
CA THR A 62 -8.46 33.11 3.88
C THR A 62 -7.42 33.19 2.75
N PHE A 63 -7.08 32.07 2.10
CA PHE A 63 -6.10 32.04 1.01
C PHE A 63 -6.73 32.13 -0.39
N ILE A 64 -8.05 31.97 -0.52
CA ILE A 64 -8.76 32.03 -1.81
C ILE A 64 -9.36 33.43 -1.99
N SER A 65 -8.50 34.43 -2.11
CA SER A 65 -8.86 35.73 -2.68
C SER A 65 -7.58 36.43 -3.10
N THR A 66 -7.44 36.64 -4.42
CA THR A 66 -6.38 37.34 -5.15
C THR A 66 -5.29 36.47 -5.80
N SER A 67 -5.52 36.11 -7.06
CA SER A 67 -4.55 36.33 -8.15
C SER A 67 -5.14 35.82 -9.48
N SER A 68 -5.82 36.72 -10.20
CA SER A 68 -5.94 36.60 -11.65
C SER A 68 -4.57 36.94 -12.26
N LEU A 69 -3.87 35.95 -12.81
CA LEU A 69 -2.69 36.19 -13.65
C LEU A 69 -2.95 35.66 -15.07
N THR A 70 -2.94 36.60 -16.01
CA THR A 70 -2.69 36.39 -17.42
C THR A 70 -1.28 35.81 -17.61
N THR A 71 -1.17 34.60 -18.14
CA THR A 71 0.14 33.95 -18.34
C THR A 71 0.59 34.02 -19.78
N THR A 72 1.58 34.87 -20.04
CA THR A 72 2.62 34.61 -21.03
C THR A 72 3.40 33.37 -20.58
N VAL A 73 3.48 32.35 -21.44
CA VAL A 73 4.06 31.05 -21.10
C VAL A 73 5.60 31.16 -21.03
N ASN A 74 6.14 31.20 -19.81
CA ASN A 74 7.59 31.24 -19.56
C ASN A 74 8.23 29.84 -19.72
N SER A 75 9.31 29.73 -20.50
CA SER A 75 10.03 28.48 -20.79
C SER A 75 10.62 27.78 -19.54
N SER A 76 10.92 28.54 -18.50
CA SER A 76 11.36 28.03 -17.18
C SER A 76 10.26 27.24 -16.47
N LEU A 77 9.00 27.65 -16.63
CA LEU A 77 7.84 26.99 -16.05
C LEU A 77 7.58 25.64 -16.74
N ILE A 78 7.68 25.60 -18.07
CA ILE A 78 7.60 24.36 -18.86
C ILE A 78 8.68 23.37 -18.41
N LYS A 79 9.93 23.85 -18.23
CA LYS A 79 11.04 23.02 -17.77
C LYS A 79 10.80 22.47 -16.35
N SER A 80 10.25 23.29 -15.45
CA SER A 80 9.89 22.86 -14.09
C SER A 80 8.72 21.86 -14.05
N THR A 81 7.79 21.96 -15.01
CA THR A 81 6.61 21.10 -15.10
C THR A 81 6.96 19.74 -15.69
N LEU A 82 7.81 19.69 -16.73
CA LEU A 82 8.41 18.46 -17.25
C LEU A 82 9.16 17.68 -16.17
N GLN A 83 9.80 18.39 -15.25
CA GLN A 83 10.65 17.82 -14.20
C GLN A 83 9.88 17.25 -13.00
N LYS A 84 8.57 17.46 -12.90
CA LYS A 84 7.73 16.84 -11.85
C LYS A 84 7.16 15.49 -12.28
N ASN A 85 7.11 15.26 -13.59
CA ASN A 85 6.33 14.17 -14.14
C ASN A 85 7.14 12.88 -14.23
N PHE A 86 6.46 11.82 -13.87
CA PHE A 86 6.87 10.44 -14.00
C PHE A 86 6.21 9.85 -15.24
N TYR A 87 7.00 9.17 -16.06
CA TYR A 87 6.54 8.54 -17.30
C TYR A 87 6.52 7.03 -17.13
N ARG A 88 5.42 6.40 -17.57
CA ARG A 88 5.24 4.96 -17.50
C ARG A 88 6.25 4.26 -18.44
N LYS A 89 6.75 3.12 -17.97
CA LYS A 89 7.54 2.15 -18.71
C LYS A 89 6.92 0.77 -18.52
N SER A 90 6.51 0.17 -19.62
CA SER A 90 5.92 -1.18 -19.63
C SER A 90 7.01 -2.23 -19.67
N LEU A 91 6.86 -3.31 -18.90
CA LEU A 91 7.75 -4.47 -18.88
C LEU A 91 7.34 -5.54 -19.91
N PHE A 92 6.78 -5.15 -21.05
CA PHE A 92 6.24 -6.08 -22.04
C PHE A 92 7.26 -7.08 -22.61
N ASN A 93 8.55 -6.74 -22.57
CA ASN A 93 9.65 -7.64 -22.96
C ASN A 93 9.94 -8.73 -21.90
N TYR A 94 9.30 -8.66 -20.73
CA TYR A 94 9.48 -9.56 -19.60
C TYR A 94 8.13 -10.24 -19.30
N PRO A 95 7.74 -11.29 -20.04
CA PRO A 95 6.39 -11.84 -19.98
C PRO A 95 6.02 -12.48 -18.64
N GLN A 96 6.99 -12.72 -17.75
CA GLN A 96 6.81 -13.19 -16.37
C GLN A 96 6.57 -12.05 -15.37
N ALA A 97 6.91 -10.80 -15.71
CA ALA A 97 6.66 -9.64 -14.87
C ALA A 97 5.19 -9.18 -15.01
N ARG A 98 4.30 -9.87 -14.29
CA ARG A 98 2.85 -9.64 -14.35
C ARG A 98 2.27 -9.23 -13.01
N CYS A 99 1.22 -8.42 -13.05
CA CYS A 99 0.39 -8.19 -11.89
C CYS A 99 -0.48 -9.43 -11.61
N MET A 100 -1.17 -9.44 -10.46
CA MET A 100 -2.03 -10.56 -10.07
C MET A 100 -3.21 -10.81 -11.04
N ASP A 101 -3.64 -9.81 -11.80
CA ASP A 101 -4.65 -9.96 -12.85
C ASP A 101 -4.07 -10.32 -14.24
N ASP A 102 -2.81 -10.77 -14.29
CA ASP A 102 -2.03 -11.11 -15.48
C ASP A 102 -1.69 -9.95 -16.42
N SER A 103 -2.09 -8.71 -16.09
CA SER A 103 -1.63 -7.52 -16.81
C SER A 103 -0.10 -7.37 -16.70
N ILE A 104 0.53 -6.88 -17.78
CA ILE A 104 1.98 -6.67 -17.80
C ILE A 104 2.34 -5.56 -16.80
N ALA A 105 3.24 -5.85 -15.87
CA ALA A 105 3.68 -4.88 -14.89
C ALA A 105 4.38 -3.68 -15.58
N SER A 106 4.39 -2.56 -14.88
CA SER A 106 5.00 -1.33 -15.38
C SER A 106 5.60 -0.58 -14.21
N TYR A 107 6.61 0.22 -14.48
CA TYR A 107 7.17 1.15 -13.52
C TYR A 107 7.13 2.56 -14.08
N TYR A 108 7.46 3.54 -13.26
CA TYR A 108 7.56 4.93 -13.67
C TYR A 108 8.98 5.43 -13.55
N ILE A 109 9.41 6.26 -14.50
CA ILE A 109 10.72 6.92 -14.48
C ILE A 109 10.57 8.44 -14.48
N ARG A 110 11.36 9.10 -13.64
CA ARG A 110 11.60 10.54 -13.68
C ARG A 110 13.10 10.79 -13.66
N LEU A 111 13.63 11.32 -14.75
CA LEU A 111 15.05 11.67 -14.83
C LEU A 111 15.33 13.01 -14.15
N SER A 112 16.54 13.15 -13.59
CA SER A 112 17.05 14.46 -13.17
C SER A 112 17.64 15.21 -14.35
N ASN A 113 17.59 16.55 -14.32
CA ASN A 113 18.12 17.37 -15.41
C ASN A 113 19.64 17.52 -15.35
N ASN A 114 20.24 17.41 -14.17
CA ASN A 114 21.62 17.86 -13.92
C ASN A 114 22.51 16.75 -13.36
N ASN A 115 21.96 15.57 -13.00
CA ASN A 115 22.72 14.54 -12.31
C ASN A 115 22.23 13.12 -12.64
N ASN A 116 23.09 12.37 -13.31
CA ASN A 116 22.80 10.99 -13.71
C ASN A 116 23.43 9.95 -12.76
N SER A 117 24.10 10.42 -11.70
CA SER A 117 24.88 9.56 -10.80
C SER A 117 24.07 8.98 -9.66
N TYR A 118 22.96 9.61 -9.27
CA TYR A 118 22.15 9.19 -8.12
C TYR A 118 20.77 8.71 -8.58
N TRP A 119 20.43 7.51 -8.11
CA TRP A 119 19.18 6.83 -8.44
C TRP A 119 18.47 6.43 -7.16
N LEU A 120 17.15 6.62 -7.15
CA LEU A 120 16.25 6.05 -6.14
C LEU A 120 15.32 5.07 -6.86
N ILE A 121 15.27 3.83 -6.40
CA ILE A 121 14.32 2.82 -6.85
C ILE A 121 13.36 2.54 -5.69
N TYR A 122 12.16 3.10 -5.79
CA TYR A 122 11.14 2.96 -4.76
C TYR A 122 10.14 1.89 -5.16
N PHE A 123 10.10 0.80 -4.41
CA PHE A 123 9.08 -0.23 -4.51
C PHE A 123 7.92 0.11 -3.57
N ASP A 124 6.73 0.30 -4.13
CA ASP A 124 5.58 0.67 -3.31
C ASP A 124 5.13 -0.49 -2.41
N GLY A 125 4.39 -0.12 -1.36
CA GLY A 125 3.78 -1.05 -0.42
C GLY A 125 2.29 -1.27 -0.69
N GLY A 126 1.61 -1.86 0.28
CA GLY A 126 0.16 -2.06 0.23
C GLY A 126 -0.27 -3.44 0.71
N TRP A 127 0.24 -3.90 1.86
CA TRP A 127 -0.08 -5.21 2.45
C TRP A 127 0.14 -6.39 1.49
N PHE A 128 -0.44 -7.56 1.77
CA PHE A 128 -0.36 -8.73 0.92
C PHE A 128 -1.66 -9.52 1.06
N CYS A 129 -1.84 -10.52 0.21
CA CYS A 129 -2.82 -11.58 0.44
C CYS A 129 -2.09 -12.92 0.46
N PHE A 130 -2.65 -13.89 1.17
CA PHE A 130 -1.98 -15.16 1.48
C PHE A 130 -2.87 -16.39 1.31
N SER A 131 -4.15 -16.18 1.02
CA SER A 131 -5.15 -17.22 0.79
C SER A 131 -6.06 -16.81 -0.36
N LYS A 132 -6.81 -17.78 -0.93
CA LYS A 132 -7.77 -17.50 -2.00
C LYS A 132 -8.79 -16.45 -1.56
N GLU A 133 -9.28 -16.55 -0.33
CA GLU A 133 -10.27 -15.65 0.25
C GLU A 133 -9.69 -14.24 0.44
N SER A 134 -8.48 -14.12 1.01
CA SER A 134 -7.83 -12.81 1.19
C SER A 134 -7.48 -12.14 -0.14
N CYS A 135 -7.07 -12.92 -1.15
CA CYS A 135 -6.80 -12.37 -2.48
C CYS A 135 -8.09 -11.96 -3.20
N ASN A 136 -9.20 -12.68 -2.99
CA ASN A 136 -10.50 -12.26 -3.49
C ASN A 136 -10.96 -10.95 -2.83
N LEU A 137 -10.83 -10.83 -1.50
CA LEU A 137 -11.11 -9.57 -0.79
C LEU A 137 -10.24 -8.42 -1.32
N ARG A 138 -8.95 -8.68 -1.57
CA ARG A 138 -8.06 -7.68 -2.17
C ARG A 138 -8.53 -7.23 -3.56
N ARG A 139 -9.00 -8.15 -4.40
CA ARG A 139 -9.57 -7.82 -5.72
C ARG A 139 -10.80 -6.90 -5.61
N ILE A 140 -11.61 -7.07 -4.58
CA ILE A 140 -12.82 -6.28 -4.35
C ILE A 140 -12.49 -4.92 -3.74
N TYR A 141 -11.69 -4.89 -2.67
CA TYR A 141 -11.48 -3.71 -1.84
C TYR A 141 -10.20 -2.92 -2.15
N SER A 142 -9.27 -3.49 -2.92
CA SER A 142 -8.02 -2.84 -3.31
C SER A 142 -7.61 -3.18 -4.76
N PRO A 143 -8.50 -2.95 -5.74
CA PRO A 143 -8.27 -3.35 -7.13
C PRO A 143 -7.02 -2.71 -7.76
N ASN A 144 -6.61 -1.52 -7.28
CA ASN A 144 -5.40 -0.86 -7.78
C ASN A 144 -4.10 -1.58 -7.42
N LEU A 145 -4.13 -2.51 -6.46
CA LEU A 145 -2.95 -3.25 -6.00
C LEU A 145 -2.84 -4.65 -6.61
N ILE A 146 -3.58 -4.92 -7.68
CA ILE A 146 -3.59 -6.21 -8.39
C ILE A 146 -3.43 -6.08 -9.91
N THR A 147 -3.43 -4.84 -10.44
CA THR A 147 -3.47 -4.56 -11.88
C THR A 147 -2.55 -3.41 -12.28
N SER A 148 -2.06 -3.42 -13.51
CA SER A 148 -1.39 -2.28 -14.16
C SER A 148 -2.29 -1.57 -15.17
N ASN A 149 -3.53 -2.00 -15.38
CA ASN A 149 -4.40 -1.44 -16.42
C ASN A 149 -4.91 -0.03 -16.07
N ASN A 150 -4.97 0.31 -14.78
CA ASN A 150 -5.54 1.57 -14.30
C ASN A 150 -4.47 2.65 -14.05
N ILE A 151 -3.23 2.44 -14.51
CA ILE A 151 -2.15 3.39 -14.29
C ILE A 151 -1.99 4.30 -15.51
N ASN A 152 -1.91 5.61 -15.26
CA ASN A 152 -1.79 6.62 -16.32
C ASN A 152 -0.42 6.55 -17.01
N GLU A 153 -0.33 6.98 -18.27
CA GLU A 153 0.96 7.14 -18.97
C GLU A 153 1.91 8.11 -18.26
N LYS A 154 1.32 9.08 -17.56
CA LYS A 154 2.04 10.16 -16.89
C LYS A 154 1.39 10.45 -15.54
N THR A 155 2.22 10.65 -14.52
CA THR A 155 1.76 10.99 -13.17
C THR A 155 2.73 11.94 -12.47
N THR A 156 2.33 12.48 -11.32
CA THR A 156 3.20 13.25 -10.42
C THR A 156 3.08 12.66 -9.03
N PHE A 157 4.21 12.28 -8.44
CA PHE A 157 4.26 11.86 -7.05
C PHE A 157 4.74 13.01 -6.16
N ILE A 158 4.14 13.13 -4.97
CA ILE A 158 4.45 14.16 -3.96
C ILE A 158 5.30 13.58 -2.82
N GLY A 159 5.57 14.36 -1.77
CA GLY A 159 6.35 13.89 -0.62
C GLY A 159 7.84 13.78 -0.94
N ILE A 160 8.48 12.68 -0.53
CA ILE A 160 9.93 12.49 -0.69
C ILE A 160 10.42 12.68 -2.14
N PHE A 161 9.61 12.28 -3.12
CA PHE A 161 9.93 12.38 -4.54
C PHE A 161 10.05 13.83 -5.02
N SER A 162 9.32 14.75 -4.37
CA SER A 162 9.35 16.19 -4.66
C SER A 162 10.59 16.89 -4.09
N SER A 163 11.16 16.34 -3.01
CA SER A 163 12.38 16.82 -2.36
C SER A 163 13.65 16.30 -3.04
N LEU A 164 13.58 15.11 -3.67
CA LEU A 164 14.71 14.45 -4.34
C LEU A 164 14.84 14.80 -5.83
N LYS A 165 14.80 16.10 -6.18
CA LYS A 165 14.85 16.56 -7.59
C LYS A 165 16.18 16.23 -8.29
N GLN A 166 17.25 16.08 -7.51
CA GLN A 166 18.59 15.71 -7.99
C GLN A 166 18.75 14.21 -8.28
N TYR A 167 17.79 13.39 -7.88
CA TYR A 167 17.79 11.95 -8.17
C TYR A 167 17.00 11.66 -9.46
N ASN A 168 17.50 10.69 -10.21
CA ASN A 168 16.66 9.90 -11.11
C ASN A 168 15.83 8.97 -10.23
N ILE A 169 14.52 8.92 -10.47
CA ILE A 169 13.62 8.13 -9.63
C ILE A 169 12.89 7.11 -10.49
N ILE A 170 12.98 5.86 -10.04
CA ILE A 170 12.13 4.77 -10.46
C ILE A 170 11.10 4.57 -9.35
N TYR A 171 9.81 4.64 -9.70
CA TYR A 171 8.72 4.28 -8.81
C TYR A 171 8.03 3.04 -9.36
N VAL A 172 7.91 2.00 -8.53
CA VAL A 172 7.36 0.70 -8.91
C VAL A 172 6.02 0.51 -8.21
N PRO A 173 4.88 0.67 -8.91
CA PRO A 173 3.56 0.38 -8.36
C PRO A 173 3.46 -1.08 -7.93
N TYR A 174 2.96 -1.31 -6.73
CA TYR A 174 2.80 -2.64 -6.19
C TYR A 174 1.51 -3.29 -6.67
N CYS A 175 1.63 -4.32 -7.52
CA CYS A 175 0.50 -5.03 -8.10
C CYS A 175 0.55 -6.57 -7.95
N SER A 176 1.59 -7.11 -7.30
CA SER A 176 1.80 -8.55 -7.14
C SER A 176 1.21 -9.11 -5.85
N SER A 177 0.98 -8.27 -4.84
CA SER A 177 0.32 -8.63 -3.56
C SER A 177 1.05 -9.68 -2.71
N ASP A 178 2.34 -9.85 -2.93
CA ASP A 178 3.19 -10.94 -2.40
C ASP A 178 4.49 -10.43 -1.76
N LEU A 179 4.52 -9.18 -1.30
CA LEU A 179 5.70 -8.53 -0.71
C LEU A 179 6.96 -8.59 -1.58
N TRP A 180 6.79 -8.54 -2.91
CA TRP A 180 7.89 -8.60 -3.89
C TRP A 180 8.65 -9.95 -3.90
N SER A 181 8.05 -11.02 -3.39
CA SER A 181 8.73 -12.30 -3.16
C SER A 181 8.30 -13.45 -4.08
N GLY A 182 7.16 -13.34 -4.77
CA GLY A 182 6.58 -14.44 -5.54
C GLY A 182 7.14 -14.58 -6.96
N SER A 183 7.26 -15.83 -7.41
CA SER A 183 7.52 -16.21 -8.82
C SER A 183 6.67 -17.45 -9.17
N SER A 184 5.34 -17.30 -9.14
CA SER A 184 4.37 -18.39 -9.24
C SER A 184 3.17 -18.00 -10.09
N ASN A 185 3.07 -18.62 -11.28
CA ASN A 185 1.89 -18.53 -12.14
C ASN A 185 0.62 -19.08 -11.46
N LYS A 186 0.76 -20.10 -10.58
CA LYS A 186 -0.40 -20.73 -9.92
C LYS A 186 -1.11 -19.80 -8.95
N THR A 187 -0.34 -18.95 -8.27
CA THR A 187 -0.86 -18.00 -7.27
C THR A 187 -0.94 -16.57 -7.81
N HIS A 188 -0.56 -16.36 -9.08
CA HIS A 188 -0.42 -15.05 -9.71
C HIS A 188 0.42 -14.09 -8.86
N SER A 189 1.51 -14.61 -8.30
CA SER A 189 2.43 -13.89 -7.42
C SER A 189 3.77 -13.77 -8.14
N HIS A 190 4.08 -12.58 -8.62
CA HIS A 190 5.20 -12.31 -9.54
C HIS A 190 6.10 -11.16 -9.06
N GLY A 191 6.05 -10.83 -7.77
CA GLY A 191 6.82 -9.74 -7.20
C GLY A 191 8.33 -9.89 -7.45
N TYR A 192 8.86 -11.11 -7.33
CA TYR A 192 10.26 -11.42 -7.67
C TYR A 192 10.53 -11.18 -9.16
N ASP A 193 9.64 -11.66 -10.03
CA ASP A 193 9.79 -11.52 -11.49
C ASP A 193 9.77 -10.04 -11.92
N ILE A 194 8.89 -9.23 -11.32
CA ILE A 194 8.82 -7.78 -11.56
C ILE A 194 10.10 -7.09 -11.08
N PHE A 195 10.56 -7.41 -9.87
CA PHE A 195 11.79 -6.86 -9.33
C PHE A 195 12.96 -7.10 -10.29
N HIS A 196 13.17 -8.34 -10.71
CA HIS A 196 14.26 -8.70 -11.62
C HIS A 196 14.13 -8.04 -13.00
N ALA A 197 12.92 -8.03 -13.58
CA ALA A 197 12.65 -7.41 -14.86
C ALA A 197 13.00 -5.92 -14.89
N ILE A 198 12.77 -5.19 -13.80
CA ILE A 198 13.12 -3.76 -13.72
C ILE A 198 14.63 -3.56 -13.78
N PHE A 199 15.40 -4.33 -13.00
CA PHE A 199 16.85 -4.21 -13.07
C PHE A 199 17.41 -4.66 -14.41
N ASP A 200 16.82 -5.68 -15.03
CA ASP A 200 17.21 -6.11 -16.38
C ASP A 200 16.90 -5.04 -17.44
N ASP A 201 15.75 -4.36 -17.36
CA ASP A 201 15.42 -3.26 -18.27
C ASP A 201 16.38 -2.08 -18.09
N LEU A 202 16.67 -1.72 -16.84
CA LEU A 202 17.57 -0.61 -16.50
C LEU A 202 19.03 -0.86 -16.91
N LYS A 203 19.48 -2.13 -17.04
CA LYS A 203 20.83 -2.43 -17.56
C LYS A 203 21.07 -1.85 -18.95
N PHE A 204 20.03 -1.67 -19.76
CA PHE A 204 20.13 -1.09 -21.11
C PHE A 204 19.97 0.43 -21.13
N ASP A 205 19.60 1.06 -20.00
CA ASP A 205 19.51 2.51 -19.89
C ASP A 205 20.91 3.14 -19.72
N LYS A 206 21.33 3.93 -20.72
CA LYS A 206 22.65 4.59 -20.76
C LYS A 206 22.89 5.58 -19.61
N GLN A 207 21.84 6.10 -18.99
CA GLN A 207 21.96 6.97 -17.82
C GLN A 207 22.08 6.15 -16.55
N PHE A 208 21.34 5.04 -16.45
CA PHE A 208 21.45 4.12 -15.33
C PHE A 208 22.84 3.46 -15.25
N GLN A 209 23.45 3.13 -16.38
CA GLN A 209 24.83 2.62 -16.43
C GLN A 209 25.87 3.60 -15.84
N LYS A 210 25.54 4.88 -15.69
CA LYS A 210 26.41 5.91 -15.08
C LYS A 210 26.10 6.12 -13.60
N ALA A 211 25.18 5.35 -13.02
CA ALA A 211 24.85 5.42 -11.60
C ALA A 211 26.10 5.15 -10.77
N LYS A 212 26.36 6.05 -9.82
CA LYS A 212 27.39 5.90 -8.78
C LYS A 212 26.78 5.42 -7.47
N GLN A 213 25.49 5.69 -7.27
CA GLN A 213 24.73 5.27 -6.11
C GLN A 213 23.30 4.96 -6.52
N ILE A 214 22.81 3.82 -6.02
CA ILE A 214 21.42 3.39 -6.12
C ILE A 214 20.94 3.22 -4.68
N ILE A 215 19.80 3.85 -4.37
CA ILE A 215 19.07 3.72 -3.11
C ILE A 215 17.80 2.95 -3.40
#